data_AF-A0A5R8ZYH2-F1
#
_entry.id   AF-A0A5R8ZYH2-F1
#
_cell.length_a   1.000
_cell.length_b   1.000
_cell.length_c   1.000
_cell.angle_alpha   90.00
_cell.angle_beta   90.00
_cell.angle_gamma   90.00
#
_symmetry.space_group_name_H-M   'P 1'
#
loop_
_entity.id
_entity.type
_entity.pdbx_description
1 polymer ?
#
loop_
_entity_poly.entity_id
_entity_poly.type
_entity_poly.pdbx_seq_one_letter_code
_entity_poly.pdbx_strand_id
1 'polypeptide(L)'
;MKLTSDQARELLQLLIEVEGYSKAAAKRILNGIEPKSALADLERLRRHKLLMKAGQAHALAVKGEEEGEKVRAGKAKKVPYTLLMPPDQLEALRNLAEKDDTSVSHHIRQAVRSYLRTRLV
;
A
#
# COMPACT_ATOMS: atom_id res chain seq x y z
N MET A 1 -29.65 13.95 12.68
CA MET A 1 -29.49 12.73 11.87
C MET A 1 -28.44 11.85 12.54
N LYS A 2 -28.73 10.58 12.79
CA LYS A 2 -27.79 9.63 13.40
C LYS A 2 -26.98 8.96 12.29
N LEU A 3 -25.70 8.68 12.55
CA LEU A 3 -24.83 7.95 11.63
C LEU A 3 -25.34 6.50 11.50
N THR A 4 -25.52 5.99 10.28
CA THR A 4 -25.91 4.58 10.09
C THR A 4 -24.73 3.65 10.35
N SER A 5 -25.00 2.37 10.63
CA SER A 5 -23.95 1.36 10.85
C SER A 5 -22.98 1.26 9.65
N ASP A 6 -23.52 1.40 8.45
CA ASP A 6 -22.74 1.33 7.21
C ASP A 6 -21.86 2.57 7.04
N GLN A 7 -22.38 3.76 7.37
CA GLN A 7 -21.60 5.00 7.38
C GLN A 7 -20.48 4.98 8.42
N ALA A 8 -20.72 4.41 9.59
CA ALA A 8 -19.71 4.26 10.64
C ALA A 8 -18.57 3.32 10.19
N ARG A 9 -18.92 2.21 9.52
CA ARG A 9 -17.96 1.26 8.96
C ARG A 9 -17.14 1.89 7.83
N GLU A 10 -17.79 2.65 6.96
CA GLU A 10 -17.14 3.34 5.86
C GLU A 10 -16.19 4.44 6.36
N LEU A 11 -16.61 5.25 7.34
CA LEU A 11 -15.77 6.27 7.96
C LEU A 11 -14.52 5.66 8.59
N LEU A 12 -14.66 4.55 9.33
CA LEU A 12 -13.52 3.81 9.88
C LEU A 12 -12.55 3.35 8.80
N GLN A 13 -13.06 2.83 7.69
CA GLN A 13 -12.23 2.36 6.58
C GLN A 13 -11.51 3.53 5.91
N LEU A 14 -12.18 4.68 5.74
CA LEU A 14 -11.59 5.87 5.14
C LEU A 14 -10.52 6.52 6.02
N LEU A 15 -10.72 6.58 7.34
CA LEU A 15 -9.70 7.07 8.29
C LEU A 15 -8.41 6.24 8.24
N ILE A 16 -8.53 4.94 7.98
CA ILE A 16 -7.37 4.04 7.85
C ILE A 16 -6.73 4.18 6.46
N GLU A 17 -7.52 4.11 5.39
CA GLU A 17 -7.00 4.08 4.01
C GLU A 17 -6.48 5.43 3.53
N VAL A 18 -7.11 6.53 3.95
CA VAL A 18 -6.85 7.88 3.42
C VAL A 18 -5.95 8.68 4.34
N GLU A 19 -6.20 8.64 5.66
CA GLU A 19 -5.44 9.41 6.66
C GLU A 19 -4.36 8.56 7.36
N GLY A 20 -4.31 7.25 7.11
CA GLY A 20 -3.26 6.37 7.62
C GLY A 20 -3.36 6.06 9.12
N TYR A 21 -4.51 6.32 9.76
CA TYR A 21 -4.68 6.04 11.18
C TYR A 21 -4.65 4.54 11.47
N SER A 22 -4.09 4.19 12.62
CA SER A 22 -4.23 2.81 13.14
C SER A 22 -5.70 2.52 13.45
N LYS A 23 -6.11 1.25 13.32
CA LYS A 23 -7.49 0.82 13.60
C LYS A 23 -7.98 1.22 15.01
N ALA A 24 -7.08 1.27 15.99
CA ALA A 24 -7.37 1.72 17.35
C ALA A 24 -7.60 3.24 17.42
N ALA A 25 -6.79 4.04 16.73
CA ALA A 25 -6.94 5.49 16.65
C ALA A 25 -8.23 5.88 15.91
N ALA A 26 -8.51 5.24 14.77
CA ALA A 26 -9.72 5.47 13.99
C ALA A 26 -11.00 5.16 14.78
N LYS A 27 -10.99 4.12 15.63
CA LYS A 27 -12.11 3.81 16.54
C LYS A 27 -12.30 4.86 17.64
N ARG A 28 -11.21 5.40 18.20
CA ARG A 28 -11.30 6.49 19.21
C ARG A 28 -11.90 7.74 18.60
N ILE A 29 -11.49 8.08 17.38
CA ILE A 29 -12.03 9.21 16.61
C ILE A 29 -13.52 9.01 16.32
N LEU A 30 -13.92 7.83 15.83
CA LEU A 30 -15.33 7.52 15.58
C LEU A 30 -16.19 7.63 16.85
N ASN A 31 -15.69 7.17 17.99
CA ASN A 31 -16.43 7.17 19.26
C ASN A 31 -16.51 8.57 19.91
N GLY A 32 -15.60 9.49 19.57
CA GLY A 32 -15.53 10.85 20.15
C GLY A 32 -16.13 11.95 19.27
N ILE A 33 -16.58 11.62 18.06
CA ILE A 33 -17.05 12.58 17.06
C ILE A 33 -18.56 12.84 17.20
N GLU A 34 -18.97 14.10 17.05
CA GLU A 34 -20.38 14.44 16.93
C GLU A 34 -20.95 13.92 15.60
N PRO A 35 -22.19 13.41 15.57
CA PRO A 35 -22.76 12.78 14.38
C PRO A 35 -22.88 13.71 13.17
N LYS A 36 -23.01 15.03 13.37
CA LYS A 36 -22.99 16.02 12.28
C LYS A 36 -21.58 16.19 11.69
N SER A 37 -20.56 16.23 12.55
CA SER A 37 -19.15 16.30 12.12
C SER A 37 -18.68 15.00 11.46
N ALA A 38 -19.18 13.84 11.91
CA ALA A 38 -18.91 12.54 11.29
C ALA A 38 -19.30 12.49 9.81
N LEU A 39 -20.46 13.06 9.46
CA LEU A 39 -20.96 13.10 8.09
C LEU A 39 -20.10 14.03 7.21
N ALA A 40 -19.70 15.19 7.75
CA ALA A 40 -18.82 16.12 7.05
C ALA A 40 -17.44 15.50 6.77
N ASP A 41 -16.87 14.80 7.76
CA ASP A 41 -15.59 14.10 7.60
C ASP A 41 -15.71 12.93 6.59
N LEU A 42 -16.82 12.20 6.61
CA LEU A 42 -17.09 11.13 5.64
C LEU A 42 -17.12 11.68 4.21
N GLU A 43 -17.84 12.78 3.97
CA GLU A 43 -17.87 13.43 2.66
C GLU A 43 -16.50 13.96 2.24
N ARG A 44 -15.76 14.59 3.16
CA ARG A 44 -14.40 15.08 2.91
C ARG A 44 -13.49 13.94 2.47
N LEU A 45 -13.52 12.82 3.20
CA LEU A 45 -12.70 11.65 2.91
C LEU A 45 -13.10 10.94 1.63
N ARG A 46 -14.41 10.87 1.30
CA ARG A 46 -14.88 10.37 0.01
C ARG A 46 -14.34 11.21 -1.15
N ARG A 47 -14.39 12.54 -1.04
CA ARG A 47 -13.83 13.45 -2.05
C ARG A 47 -12.32 13.27 -2.18
N HIS A 48 -11.61 13.14 -1.06
CA HIS A 48 -10.17 12.90 -1.08
C HIS A 48 -9.80 11.55 -1.73
N LYS A 49 -10.56 10.48 -1.45
CA LYS A 49 -10.40 9.18 -2.10
C LYS A 49 -10.70 9.23 -3.61
N LEU A 50 -11.69 10.02 -4.02
CA LEU A 50 -11.99 10.28 -5.44
C LEU A 50 -10.85 11.03 -6.13
N LEU A 51 -10.28 12.06 -5.49
CA LEU A 51 -9.13 12.81 -6.02
C LEU A 51 -7.87 11.93 -6.11
N MET A 52 -7.61 11.07 -5.13
CA MET A 52 -6.52 10.08 -5.19
C MET A 52 -6.72 9.08 -6.34
N LYS A 53 -7.96 8.63 -6.58
CA LYS A 53 -8.29 7.79 -7.74
C LYS A 53 -8.18 8.55 -9.07
N ALA A 54 -8.54 9.83 -9.12
CA ALA A 54 -8.41 10.67 -10.31
C ALA A 54 -6.94 10.96 -10.64
N GLY A 55 -6.10 11.21 -9.62
CA GLY A 55 -4.65 11.34 -9.77
C GLY A 55 -4.01 10.02 -10.25
N GLN A 56 -4.50 8.88 -9.78
CA GLN A 56 -4.11 7.57 -10.33
C GLN A 56 -4.60 7.37 -11.77
N ALA A 57 -5.81 7.83 -12.12
CA ALA A 57 -6.33 7.76 -13.48
C ALA A 57 -5.50 8.62 -14.45
N HIS A 58 -5.02 9.79 -14.02
CA HIS A 58 -4.16 10.64 -14.85
C HIS A 58 -2.74 10.08 -14.99
N ALA A 59 -2.21 9.40 -13.96
CA ALA A 59 -0.95 8.65 -14.04
C ALA A 59 -1.07 7.37 -14.90
N LEU A 60 -2.27 6.81 -15.02
CA LEU A 60 -2.58 5.68 -15.90
C LEU A 60 -2.81 6.11 -17.36
N ALA A 61 -3.28 7.33 -17.62
CA ALA A 61 -3.53 7.84 -18.98
C ALA A 61 -2.26 8.12 -19.81
N VAL A 62 -1.09 8.28 -19.16
CA VAL A 62 0.21 8.41 -19.86
C VAL A 62 0.81 7.04 -20.24
N LYS A 63 0.27 5.94 -19.71
CA LYS A 63 0.58 4.57 -20.15
C LYS A 63 -0.56 4.07 -21.01
N GLY A 64 -0.46 4.34 -22.31
CA GLY A 64 -1.44 4.04 -23.32
C GLY A 64 -2.04 2.63 -23.27
N GLU A 65 -3.30 2.59 -23.68
CA GLU A 65 -3.80 1.66 -24.71
C GLU A 65 -3.24 0.24 -24.67
N GLU A 66 -3.78 -0.61 -23.80
CA GLU A 66 -4.14 -1.98 -24.18
C GLU A 66 -5.43 -2.34 -23.45
N GLU A 67 -6.49 -2.63 -24.22
CA GLU A 67 -7.68 -3.33 -23.77
C GLU A 67 -7.28 -4.73 -23.29
N GLY A 68 -6.83 -4.82 -22.05
CA GLY A 68 -6.59 -6.06 -21.35
C GLY A 68 -7.64 -6.22 -20.27
N GLU A 69 -8.56 -7.15 -20.50
CA GLU A 69 -9.32 -7.89 -19.49
C GLU A 69 -8.70 -7.79 -18.10
N LYS A 70 -9.50 -7.42 -17.08
CA LYS A 70 -9.09 -7.39 -15.67
C LYS A 70 -8.71 -8.79 -15.18
N VAL A 71 -7.57 -9.30 -15.63
CA VAL A 71 -6.86 -10.37 -14.97
C VAL A 71 -6.44 -9.77 -13.65
N ARG A 72 -7.17 -10.13 -12.58
CA ARG A 72 -6.66 -10.01 -11.21
C ARG A 72 -5.20 -10.42 -11.30
N ALA A 73 -4.26 -9.49 -11.11
CA ALA A 73 -2.84 -9.81 -11.19
C ALA A 73 -2.60 -10.92 -10.17
N GLY A 74 -2.63 -12.17 -10.65
CA GLY A 74 -2.53 -13.34 -9.82
C GLY A 74 -1.23 -13.16 -9.09
N LYS A 75 -1.23 -13.33 -7.76
CA LYS A 75 -0.03 -13.21 -6.93
C LYS A 75 1.12 -13.86 -7.71
N ALA A 76 2.05 -13.03 -8.19
CA ALA A 76 3.07 -13.50 -9.12
C ALA A 76 3.71 -14.74 -8.53
N LYS A 77 3.72 -15.84 -9.28
CA LYS A 77 4.17 -17.13 -8.77
C LYS A 77 5.60 -16.95 -8.30
N LYS A 78 5.84 -17.12 -7.00
CA LYS A 78 7.19 -17.07 -6.43
C LYS A 78 7.94 -18.27 -6.99
N VAL A 79 8.99 -18.01 -7.76
CA VAL A 79 9.87 -19.05 -8.28
C VAL A 79 11.03 -19.22 -7.30
N PRO A 80 11.26 -20.43 -6.77
CA PRO A 80 12.46 -20.69 -5.98
C PRO A 80 13.69 -20.64 -6.89
N TYR A 81 14.76 -20.02 -6.42
CA TYR A 81 16.03 -19.95 -7.12
C TYR A 81 17.19 -20.12 -6.13
N THR A 82 18.27 -20.71 -6.61
CA THR A 82 19.51 -20.89 -5.85
C THR A 82 20.56 -19.93 -6.40
N LEU A 83 21.24 -19.22 -5.51
CA LEU A 83 22.31 -18.29 -5.85
C LEU A 83 23.61 -18.77 -5.18
N LEU A 84 24.68 -18.86 -5.95
CA LEU A 84 26.01 -19.08 -5.42
C LEU A 84 26.60 -17.71 -5.01
N MET A 85 27.05 -17.62 -3.76
CA MET A 85 27.59 -16.40 -3.17
C MET A 85 28.79 -16.75 -2.27
N PRO A 86 29.84 -15.93 -2.25
CA PRO A 86 30.92 -16.05 -1.27
C PRO A 86 30.40 -15.98 0.18
N PRO A 87 31.00 -16.73 1.13
CA PRO A 87 30.54 -16.76 2.51
C PRO A 87 30.54 -15.37 3.16
N ASP A 88 31.59 -14.59 2.94
CA ASP A 88 31.76 -13.24 3.51
C ASP A 88 30.62 -12.29 3.10
N GLN A 89 30.15 -12.41 1.86
CA GLN A 89 29.05 -11.59 1.33
C GLN A 89 27.70 -12.01 1.93
N LEU A 90 27.52 -13.30 2.17
CA LEU A 90 26.31 -13.82 2.81
C LEU A 90 26.23 -13.36 4.27
N GLU A 91 27.34 -13.38 4.99
CA GLU A 91 27.42 -12.86 6.37
C GLU A 91 27.13 -11.36 6.44
N ALA A 92 27.72 -10.58 5.54
CA ALA A 92 27.43 -9.14 5.45
C ALA A 92 25.93 -8.87 5.21
N LEU A 93 25.27 -9.65 4.33
CA LEU A 93 23.84 -9.53 4.08
C LEU A 93 22.98 -9.97 5.28
N ARG A 94 23.42 -10.99 6.04
CA ARG A 94 22.73 -11.40 7.28
C ARG A 94 22.78 -10.31 8.33
N ASN A 95 23.96 -9.74 8.57
CA ASN A 95 24.15 -8.65 9.52
C ASN A 95 23.32 -7.42 9.14
N LEU A 96 23.19 -7.13 7.84
CA LEU A 96 22.33 -6.05 7.34
C LEU A 96 20.84 -6.37 7.57
N ALA A 97 20.42 -7.60 7.26
CA ALA A 97 19.04 -8.03 7.43
C ALA A 97 18.60 -7.99 8.90
N GLU A 98 19.47 -8.38 9.83
CA GLU A 98 19.22 -8.29 11.28
C GLU A 98 19.09 -6.84 11.75
N LYS A 99 19.94 -5.93 11.24
CA LYS A 99 19.86 -4.50 11.59
C LYS A 99 18.57 -3.84 11.10
N ASP A 100 18.10 -4.24 9.92
CA ASP A 100 16.92 -3.64 9.29
C ASP A 100 15.61 -4.37 9.66
N ASP A 101 15.66 -5.37 10.56
CA ASP A 101 14.53 -6.26 10.90
C ASP A 101 13.85 -6.88 9.65
N THR A 102 14.65 -7.22 8.64
CA THR A 102 14.16 -7.84 7.40
C THR A 102 14.83 -9.19 7.10
N SER A 103 14.59 -9.73 5.89
CA SER A 103 15.18 -11.01 5.47
C SER A 103 16.25 -10.78 4.41
N VAL A 104 17.27 -11.63 4.36
CA VAL A 104 18.29 -11.63 3.30
C VAL A 104 17.65 -11.66 1.91
N SER A 105 16.58 -12.46 1.74
CA SER A 105 15.82 -12.51 0.48
C SER A 105 15.16 -11.17 0.11
N HIS A 106 14.82 -10.33 1.08
CA HIS A 106 14.31 -8.98 0.84
C HIS A 106 15.38 -8.10 0.20
N HIS A 107 16.58 -8.04 0.78
CA HIS A 107 17.69 -7.26 0.24
C HIS A 107 18.11 -7.74 -1.16
N ILE A 108 18.16 -9.06 -1.40
CA ILE A 108 18.46 -9.61 -2.72
C ILE A 108 17.42 -9.12 -3.75
N ARG A 109 16.12 -9.21 -3.44
CA ARG A 109 15.07 -8.71 -4.33
C ARG A 109 15.15 -7.20 -4.56
N GLN A 110 15.49 -6.44 -3.52
CA GLN A 110 15.66 -4.99 -3.63
C GLN A 110 16.81 -4.62 -4.55
N ALA A 111 17.96 -5.31 -4.42
CA ALA A 111 19.12 -5.13 -5.29
C ALA A 111 18.78 -5.46 -6.75
N VAL A 112 18.15 -6.62 -6.99
CA VAL A 112 17.70 -7.03 -8.35
C VAL A 112 16.74 -6.00 -8.93
N ARG A 113 15.74 -5.56 -8.17
CA ARG A 113 14.76 -4.55 -8.62
C ARG A 113 15.42 -3.21 -8.95
N SER A 114 16.37 -2.76 -8.12
CA SER A 114 17.12 -1.53 -8.35
C SER A 114 17.94 -1.63 -9.65
N TYR A 115 18.69 -2.72 -9.80
CA TYR A 115 19.51 -2.97 -10.98
C TYR A 115 18.69 -3.02 -12.27
N LEU A 116 17.57 -3.75 -12.26
CA LEU A 116 16.66 -3.81 -13.42
C LEU A 116 16.07 -2.45 -13.75
N ARG A 117 15.70 -1.64 -12.74
CA ARG A 117 15.16 -0.30 -12.96
C ARG A 117 16.19 0.63 -13.62
N THR A 118 17.49 0.47 -13.35
CA THR A 118 18.53 1.28 -13.99
C THR A 118 18.82 0.89 -15.44
N ARG A 119 18.41 -0.29 -15.89
CA ARG A 119 18.73 -0.82 -17.23
C ARG A 119 17.53 -0.97 -18.17
N LEU A 120 16.32 -0.95 -17.63
CA LEU A 120 15.06 -1.08 -18.37
C LEU A 120 14.33 0.27 -18.53
N VAL A 121 14.98 1.37 -18.15
CA VAL A 121 14.58 2.76 -18.46
C VAL A 121 15.48 3.25 -19.57
#